data_AF-A0A945ADH2-F1
#
_entry.id   AF-A0A945ADH2-F1
#
_cell.length_a   1.000
_cell.length_b   1.000
_cell.length_c   1.000
_cell.angle_alpha   90.00
_cell.angle_beta   90.00
_cell.angle_gamma   90.00
#
_symmetry.space_group_name_H-M   'P 1'
#
loop_
_entity.id
_entity.type
_entity.pdbx_description
1 polymer ?
#
loop_
_entity_poly.entity_id
_entity_poly.type
_entity_poly.pdbx_seq_one_letter_code
_entity_poly.pdbx_strand_id
1 'polypeptide(L)'
;TFHRAFDLTRDPIEALDTVITLGIDRILTSGCAPSVEQGIETIQKLIVQAQGRTIIMPGGGINEQNAKTIIQKTQAKEIHFSGRTQIESPMKYRNEELAFSSASQSEYTHHITDTDRIRAILHAAKE
;
A
#
# COMPACT_ATOMS: atom_id res chain seq x y z
N THR A 1 -5.04 12.65 4.03
CA THR A 1 -4.46 11.78 2.99
C THR A 1 -5.46 11.56 1.87
N PHE A 2 -5.07 11.80 0.62
CA PHE A 2 -5.82 11.32 -0.56
C PHE A 2 -5.42 9.87 -0.82
N HIS A 3 -6.40 8.95 -0.90
CA HIS A 3 -6.13 7.52 -1.00
C HIS A 3 -5.78 7.09 -2.45
N ARG A 4 -5.70 5.78 -2.68
CA ARG A 4 -5.36 5.17 -3.99
C ARG A 4 -6.32 5.48 -5.16
N ALA A 5 -7.33 6.33 -4.98
CA ALA A 5 -8.03 6.90 -6.13
C ALA A 5 -7.06 7.69 -7.03
N PHE A 6 -5.94 8.15 -6.46
CA PHE A 6 -4.86 8.79 -7.20
C PHE A 6 -4.30 7.87 -8.29
N ASP A 7 -4.22 6.57 -8.04
CA ASP A 7 -3.67 5.61 -9.01
C ASP A 7 -4.53 5.47 -10.27
N LEU A 8 -5.78 5.96 -10.25
CA LEU A 8 -6.73 5.91 -11.37
C LEU A 8 -6.84 7.25 -12.13
N THR A 9 -6.02 8.25 -11.78
CA THR A 9 -6.03 9.54 -12.47
C THR A 9 -5.45 9.40 -13.88
N ARG A 10 -5.99 10.15 -14.83
CA ARG A 10 -5.49 10.20 -16.20
C ARG A 10 -4.07 10.76 -16.28
N ASP A 11 -3.80 11.82 -15.54
CA ASP A 11 -2.48 12.47 -15.47
C ASP A 11 -2.09 12.66 -13.99
N PRO A 12 -1.08 11.92 -13.49
CA PRO A 12 -0.67 12.00 -12.09
C PRO A 12 0.05 13.31 -11.74
N ILE A 13 0.62 14.02 -12.71
CA ILE A 13 1.33 15.29 -12.52
C ILE A 13 0.31 16.40 -12.28
N GLU A 14 -0.73 16.47 -13.11
CA GLU A 14 -1.85 17.41 -12.94
C GLU A 14 -2.62 17.12 -11.63
N ALA A 15 -2.86 15.84 -11.34
CA ALA A 15 -3.53 15.42 -10.11
C ALA A 15 -2.74 15.82 -8.86
N LEU A 16 -1.41 15.70 -8.88
CA LEU A 16 -0.55 16.11 -7.78
C LEU A 16 -0.71 17.60 -7.48
N ASP A 17 -0.64 18.46 -8.50
CA ASP A 17 -0.79 19.91 -8.32
C ASP A 17 -2.18 20.28 -7.77
N THR A 18 -3.21 19.56 -8.20
CA THR A 18 -4.57 19.70 -7.65
C THR A 18 -4.61 19.33 -6.16
N VAL A 19 -4.04 18.18 -5.79
CA VAL A 19 -4.00 17.72 -4.38
C VAL A 19 -3.22 18.70 -3.51
N ILE A 20 -2.11 19.25 -4.00
CA ILE A 20 -1.33 20.28 -3.32
C ILE A 20 -2.16 21.56 -3.12
N THR A 21 -2.87 22.00 -4.16
CA THR A 21 -3.71 23.20 -4.11
C THR A 21 -4.85 23.06 -3.10
N LEU A 22 -5.39 21.85 -2.96
CA LEU A 22 -6.42 21.52 -1.96
C LEU A 22 -5.86 21.42 -0.53
N GLY A 23 -4.54 21.56 -0.33
CA GLY A 23 -3.91 21.54 1.00
C GLY A 23 -3.88 20.16 1.64
N ILE A 24 -3.87 19.08 0.85
CA ILE A 24 -3.86 17.72 1.37
C ILE A 24 -2.44 17.29 1.72
N ASP A 25 -2.23 16.83 2.96
CA ASP A 25 -0.89 16.53 3.49
C ASP A 25 -0.19 15.33 2.86
N ARG A 26 -0.94 14.35 2.34
CA ARG A 26 -0.39 13.06 1.90
C ARG A 26 -1.16 12.47 0.73
N ILE A 27 -0.46 11.77 -0.16
CA ILE A 27 -1.02 10.93 -1.23
C ILE A 27 -0.58 9.48 -1.00
N LEU A 28 -1.53 8.56 -0.93
CA LEU A 28 -1.28 7.12 -0.95
C LEU A 28 -1.39 6.62 -2.40
N THR A 29 -0.29 6.07 -2.94
CA THR A 29 -0.21 5.68 -4.36
C THR A 29 0.71 4.48 -4.56
N SER A 30 0.42 3.66 -5.57
CA SER A 30 1.34 2.66 -6.12
C SER A 30 2.11 3.15 -7.35
N GLY A 31 2.07 4.46 -7.63
CA GLY A 31 2.65 5.07 -8.83
C GLY A 31 1.81 4.86 -10.08
N CYS A 32 0.48 4.79 -9.94
CA CYS A 32 -0.46 4.49 -11.04
C CYS A 32 -0.18 3.13 -11.71
N ALA A 33 0.37 2.18 -10.95
CA ALA A 33 0.73 0.84 -11.42
C ALA A 33 0.10 -0.26 -10.52
N PRO A 34 0.02 -1.52 -10.97
CA PRO A 34 -0.52 -2.61 -10.15
C PRO A 34 0.19 -2.82 -8.81
N SER A 35 1.50 -2.57 -8.73
CA SER A 35 2.28 -2.62 -7.49
C SER A 35 3.25 -1.44 -7.40
N VAL A 36 3.71 -1.14 -6.18
CA VAL A 36 4.67 -0.06 -5.93
C VAL A 36 5.97 -0.27 -6.70
N GLU A 37 6.46 -1.51 -6.79
CA GLU A 37 7.69 -1.84 -7.51
C GLU A 37 7.63 -1.49 -9.01
N GLN A 38 6.45 -1.66 -9.61
CA GLN A 38 6.22 -1.30 -11.01
C GLN A 38 6.05 0.21 -11.19
N GLY A 39 5.58 0.93 -10.16
CA GLY A 39 5.35 2.37 -10.19
C GLY A 39 6.48 3.23 -9.62
N ILE A 40 7.66 2.65 -9.31
CA ILE A 40 8.78 3.37 -8.67
C ILE A 40 9.14 4.65 -9.42
N GLU A 41 9.25 4.60 -10.75
CA GLU A 41 9.66 5.75 -11.54
C GLU A 41 8.65 6.90 -11.45
N THR A 42 7.35 6.59 -11.51
CA THR A 42 6.27 7.57 -11.31
C THR A 42 6.33 8.16 -9.91
N ILE A 43 6.51 7.34 -8.88
CA ILE A 43 6.62 7.79 -7.49
C ILE A 43 7.81 8.74 -7.32
N GLN A 44 8.97 8.45 -7.90
CA GLN A 44 10.13 9.34 -7.85
C GLN A 44 9.81 10.71 -8.48
N LYS A 45 9.17 10.73 -9.66
CA LYS A 45 8.75 11.99 -10.31
C LYS A 45 7.80 12.79 -9.43
N LEU A 46 6.81 12.13 -8.82
CA LEU A 46 5.87 12.75 -7.89
C LEU A 46 6.56 13.32 -6.65
N ILE A 47 7.51 12.61 -6.06
CA ILE A 47 8.28 13.08 -4.89
C ILE A 47 9.07 14.34 -5.25
N VAL A 48 9.75 14.32 -6.40
CA VAL A 48 10.53 15.46 -6.88
C VAL A 48 9.63 16.66 -7.13
N GLN A 49 8.50 16.49 -7.82
CA GLN A 49 7.56 17.58 -8.08
C GLN A 49 6.87 18.07 -6.82
N ALA A 50 6.50 17.19 -5.89
CA ALA A 50 5.83 17.58 -4.65
C ALA A 50 6.66 18.58 -3.84
N GLN A 51 8.00 18.48 -3.90
CA GLN A 51 8.92 19.38 -3.20
C GLN A 51 8.58 19.54 -1.70
N GLY A 52 8.07 18.47 -1.07
CA GLY A 52 7.66 18.48 0.33
C GLY A 52 6.34 19.19 0.65
N ARG A 53 5.63 19.74 -0.35
CA ARG A 53 4.31 20.38 -0.18
C ARG A 53 3.20 19.37 0.15
N THR A 54 3.37 18.14 -0.28
CA THR A 54 2.58 16.97 0.13
C THR A 54 3.50 15.75 0.21
N ILE A 55 3.20 14.80 1.10
CA ILE A 55 3.98 13.57 1.24
C ILE A 55 3.47 12.54 0.25
N ILE A 56 4.35 12.04 -0.62
CA ILE A 56 4.06 10.87 -1.43
C ILE A 56 4.37 9.63 -0.60
N MET A 57 3.34 8.85 -0.29
CA MET A 57 3.40 7.65 0.53
C MET A 57 3.15 6.42 -0.36
N PRO A 58 4.19 5.68 -0.77
CA PRO A 58 4.04 4.47 -1.54
C PRO A 58 3.22 3.43 -0.77
N GLY A 59 2.27 2.79 -1.45
CA GLY A 59 1.51 1.68 -0.87
C GLY A 59 0.80 0.83 -1.91
N GLY A 60 0.77 -0.48 -1.65
CA GLY A 60 0.28 -1.49 -2.59
C GLY A 60 1.29 -2.62 -2.75
N GLY A 61 1.22 -3.61 -1.86
CA GLY A 61 2.09 -4.79 -1.90
C GLY A 61 3.39 -4.69 -1.10
N ILE A 62 3.60 -3.61 -0.33
CA ILE A 62 4.80 -3.47 0.51
C ILE A 62 4.82 -4.52 1.63
N ASN A 63 5.96 -5.19 1.79
CA ASN A 63 6.23 -6.28 2.73
C ASN A 63 7.70 -6.25 3.17
N GLU A 64 8.08 -7.19 4.04
CA GLU A 64 9.40 -7.27 4.64
C GLU A 64 10.52 -7.55 3.63
N GLN A 65 10.21 -8.11 2.45
CA GLN A 65 11.18 -8.40 1.39
C GLN A 65 11.46 -7.20 0.49
N ASN A 66 10.48 -6.31 0.27
CA ASN A 66 10.60 -5.20 -0.69
C ASN A 66 10.71 -3.80 -0.06
N ALA A 67 10.36 -3.64 1.22
CA ALA A 67 10.28 -2.31 1.86
C ALA A 67 11.58 -1.51 1.73
N LYS A 68 12.72 -2.12 2.03
CA LYS A 68 14.05 -1.50 1.94
C LYS A 68 14.33 -0.98 0.54
N THR A 69 14.17 -1.83 -0.46
CA THR A 69 14.42 -1.50 -1.87
C THR A 69 13.50 -0.37 -2.35
N ILE A 70 12.24 -0.40 -1.96
CA ILE A 70 11.26 0.65 -2.32
C ILE A 70 11.67 1.99 -1.72
N ILE A 71 12.03 2.02 -0.43
CA ILE A 71 12.48 3.25 0.25
C ILE A 71 13.74 3.78 -0.41
N GLN A 72 14.74 2.93 -0.64
CA GLN A 72 16.01 3.33 -1.26
C GLN A 72 15.83 3.86 -2.69
N LYS A 73 14.94 3.27 -3.48
CA LYS A 73 14.70 3.74 -4.85
C LYS A 73 13.84 5.01 -4.88
N THR A 74 12.76 5.05 -4.12
CA THR A 74 11.81 6.17 -4.17
C THR A 74 12.25 7.37 -3.33
N GLN A 75 13.10 7.16 -2.31
CA GLN A 75 13.43 8.14 -1.28
C GLN A 75 12.19 8.63 -0.49
N ALA A 76 11.13 7.83 -0.46
CA ALA A 76 9.92 8.13 0.29
C ALA A 76 10.18 8.16 1.80
N LYS A 77 9.56 9.13 2.49
CA LYS A 77 9.67 9.29 3.95
C LYS A 77 8.65 8.46 4.74
N GLU A 78 7.53 8.15 4.11
CA GLU A 78 6.44 7.37 4.68
C GLU A 78 6.08 6.24 3.71
N ILE A 79 5.74 5.05 4.20
CA ILE A 79 5.25 3.91 3.41
C ILE A 79 3.97 3.36 4.04
N HIS A 80 3.11 2.76 3.21
CA HIS A 80 1.86 2.14 3.64
C HIS A 80 1.85 0.64 3.29
N PHE A 81 1.57 -0.20 4.29
CA PHE A 81 1.50 -1.65 4.16
C PHE A 81 0.38 -2.21 5.04
N SER A 82 -0.12 -3.41 4.69
CA SER A 82 -1.19 -4.06 5.44
C SER A 82 -0.66 -4.82 6.67
N GLY A 83 0.52 -5.46 6.53
CA GLY A 83 1.14 -6.25 7.60
C GLY A 83 0.25 -7.40 8.10
N ARG A 84 -0.60 -7.95 7.23
CA ARG A 84 -1.60 -8.96 7.61
C ARG A 84 -1.11 -10.38 7.36
N THR A 85 -1.61 -11.31 8.16
CA THR A 85 -1.57 -12.75 7.87
C THR A 85 -3.00 -13.29 7.79
N GLN A 86 -3.17 -14.46 7.20
CA GLN A 86 -4.45 -15.17 7.17
C GLN A 86 -4.43 -16.25 8.25
N ILE A 87 -5.50 -16.34 9.03
CA ILE A 87 -5.66 -17.38 10.05
C ILE A 87 -6.96 -18.15 9.86
N GLU A 88 -6.94 -19.41 10.27
CA GLU A 88 -8.11 -20.27 10.29
C GLU A 88 -9.10 -19.86 11.39
N SER A 89 -10.38 -19.97 11.07
CA SER A 89 -11.47 -19.78 12.01
C SER A 89 -11.48 -20.92 13.04
N PRO A 90 -11.69 -20.61 14.33
CA PRO A 90 -11.81 -21.62 15.37
C PRO A 90 -13.14 -22.39 15.33
N MET A 91 -14.01 -22.11 14.35
CA MET A 91 -15.26 -22.86 14.15
C MET A 91 -14.98 -24.35 13.96
N LYS A 92 -15.57 -25.16 14.84
CA LYS A 92 -15.41 -26.62 14.86
C LYS A 92 -16.29 -27.33 13.83
N TYR A 93 -17.49 -26.80 13.59
CA TYR A 93 -18.40 -27.27 12.54
C TYR A 93 -18.28 -26.37 11.31
N ARG A 94 -18.24 -26.97 10.13
CA ARG A 94 -18.14 -26.27 8.85
C ARG A 94 -19.15 -26.88 7.88
N ASN A 95 -19.97 -26.04 7.25
CA ASN A 95 -20.76 -26.40 6.08
C ASN A 95 -20.02 -25.90 4.83
N GLU A 96 -19.47 -26.81 4.04
CA GLU A 96 -18.68 -26.52 2.85
C GLU A 96 -19.55 -26.41 1.57
N GLU A 97 -20.84 -26.72 1.66
CA GLU A 97 -21.77 -26.60 0.52
C GLU A 97 -22.21 -25.16 0.25
N LEU A 98 -22.01 -24.27 1.23
CA LEU A 98 -22.41 -22.86 1.15
C LEU A 98 -21.19 -21.95 1.00
N ALA A 99 -21.29 -21.02 0.05
CA ALA A 99 -20.35 -19.92 -0.12
C ALA A 99 -21.14 -18.61 -0.15
N PHE A 100 -20.74 -17.66 0.71
CA PHE A 100 -21.32 -16.32 0.79
C PHE A 100 -20.44 -15.28 0.09
N SER A 101 -19.15 -15.56 -0.01
CA SER A 101 -18.15 -14.79 -0.74
C SER A 101 -17.96 -15.34 -2.15
N SER A 102 -17.25 -14.59 -3.01
CA SER A 102 -16.88 -15.10 -4.33
C SER A 102 -16.08 -16.39 -4.18
N ALA A 103 -16.24 -17.33 -5.12
CA ALA A 103 -15.81 -18.73 -5.03
C ALA A 103 -14.32 -19.02 -4.71
N SER A 104 -13.47 -18.00 -4.59
CA SER A 104 -12.04 -18.10 -4.31
C SER A 104 -11.64 -17.80 -2.85
N GLN A 105 -12.58 -17.45 -1.96
CA GLN A 105 -12.28 -17.18 -0.55
C GLN A 105 -12.92 -18.21 0.39
N SER A 106 -12.14 -18.68 1.36
CA SER A 106 -12.65 -19.57 2.41
C SER A 106 -13.46 -18.78 3.44
N GLU A 107 -14.71 -19.19 3.67
CA GLU A 107 -15.59 -18.67 4.74
C GLU A 107 -15.04 -18.89 6.15
N TYR A 108 -14.05 -19.78 6.28
CA TYR A 108 -13.45 -20.17 7.54
C TYR A 108 -12.05 -19.60 7.71
N THR A 109 -11.71 -18.53 6.99
CA THR A 109 -10.46 -17.80 7.18
C THR A 109 -10.72 -16.32 7.38
N HIS A 110 -9.84 -15.65 8.12
CA HIS A 110 -9.87 -14.21 8.24
C HIS A 110 -8.46 -13.63 8.34
N HIS A 111 -8.33 -12.35 7.99
CA HIS A 111 -7.07 -11.64 8.07
C HIS A 111 -6.93 -10.92 9.40
N ILE A 112 -5.78 -11.08 10.04
CA ILE A 112 -5.37 -10.31 11.21
C ILE A 112 -4.09 -9.55 10.90
N THR A 113 -3.89 -8.41 11.55
CA THR A 113 -2.58 -7.75 11.56
C THR A 113 -1.61 -8.59 12.38
N ASP A 114 -0.47 -8.94 11.78
CA ASP A 114 0.52 -9.83 12.35
C ASP A 114 1.68 -9.02 12.93
N THR A 115 1.88 -9.11 14.25
CA THR A 115 2.89 -8.31 14.94
C THR A 115 4.31 -8.66 14.50
N ASP A 116 4.59 -9.92 14.20
CA ASP A 116 5.93 -10.35 13.78
C ASP A 116 6.24 -9.81 12.38
N ARG A 117 5.26 -9.82 11.48
CA ARG A 117 5.38 -9.18 10.16
C ARG A 117 5.56 -7.68 10.27
N ILE A 118 4.80 -6.99 11.15
CA ILE A 118 5.00 -5.55 11.38
C ILE A 118 6.43 -5.28 11.85
N ARG A 119 6.97 -6.05 12.81
CA ARG A 119 8.35 -5.89 13.28
C ARG A 119 9.37 -6.12 12.17
N ALA A 120 9.18 -7.14 11.34
CA ALA A 120 10.06 -7.43 10.20
C ALA A 120 10.08 -6.29 9.17
N ILE A 121 8.91 -5.74 8.82
CA ILE A 121 8.81 -4.60 7.91
C ILE A 121 9.47 -3.36 8.50
N LEU A 122 9.23 -3.06 9.78
CA LEU A 122 9.85 -1.93 10.47
C LEU A 122 11.37 -2.05 10.55
N HIS A 123 11.89 -3.27 10.71
CA HIS A 123 13.32 -3.55 10.67
C HIS A 123 13.88 -3.27 9.27
N ALA A 124 13.29 -3.88 8.24
CA ALA A 124 13.70 -3.69 6.85
C ALA A 124 13.64 -2.21 6.40
N ALA A 125 12.69 -1.42 6.92
CA ALA A 125 12.54 -0.02 6.60
C ALA A 125 13.55 0.93 7.29
N LYS A 126 14.23 0.47 8.34
CA LYS A 126 15.21 1.26 9.11
C LYS A 126 16.66 1.04 8.69
N GLU A 127 16.92 -0.01 7.91
CA GLU A 127 18.25 -0.34 7.36
C GLU A 127 18.52 0.33 6.01
#